data_AF-A0A1K1NJ45-F1
#
_entry.id   AF-A0A1K1NJ45-F1
#
_cell.length_a   1.000
_cell.length_b   1.000
_cell.length_c   1.000
_cell.angle_alpha   90.00
_cell.angle_beta   90.00
_cell.angle_gamma   90.00
#
_symmetry.space_group_name_H-M   'P 1'
#
loop_
_entity.id
_entity.type
_entity.pdbx_description
1 polymer ?
#
loop_
_entity_poly.entity_id
_entity_poly.type
_entity_poly.pdbx_seq_one_letter_code
_entity_poly.pdbx_strand_id
1 'polypeptide(L)'
;MLRSGKLNIDRKKHISYSRRAEKKLRERLAERYGREEQQAIWNKAVSVYESYLTDLPYIGGKKNPMASQLYDSLICFAYWEALPVKESVGEFKLTVDRVFFGQDIKTFPRWFSVQNQKLLDIAAFLVGAFAEYTMNRHVRSGEWNNAWKLLVNPKKRPKEGLRAVLVGCPIYDFAKAHDLLFLMPAMCNGDYGSMPHLRADTIRPKTVSRGYRCCDNYIVNNESAVYDKYPVKRDKNGFLYNDEPADLK
;
A
#
# COMPACT_ATOMS: atom_id res chain seq x y z
N MET A 1 -25.90 -5.69 22.04
CA MET A 1 -25.04 -4.50 21.82
C MET A 1 -23.59 -4.89 22.01
N LEU A 2 -22.86 -5.21 20.93
CA LEU A 2 -21.40 -5.30 20.98
C LEU A 2 -20.88 -3.87 21.12
N ARG A 3 -20.33 -3.54 22.31
CA ARG A 3 -19.55 -2.32 22.50
C ARG A 3 -18.53 -2.23 21.36
N SER A 4 -18.22 -1.02 20.91
CA SER A 4 -16.98 -0.73 20.17
C SER A 4 -15.78 -1.16 21.04
N GLY A 5 -15.51 -2.46 21.02
CA GLY A 5 -14.76 -3.19 22.03
C GLY A 5 -13.36 -3.43 21.54
N LYS A 6 -12.40 -3.40 22.46
CA LYS A 6 -10.99 -3.69 22.18
C LYS A 6 -10.87 -4.93 21.30
N LEU A 7 -10.20 -4.80 20.15
CA LEU A 7 -9.80 -5.92 19.32
C LEU A 7 -9.11 -7.00 20.18
N ASN A 8 -9.53 -8.26 20.01
CA ASN A 8 -8.96 -9.44 20.63
C ASN A 8 -7.72 -9.88 19.87
N ILE A 9 -6.60 -9.19 20.11
CA ILE A 9 -5.35 -9.38 19.39
C ILE A 9 -4.17 -9.41 20.38
N ASP A 10 -3.12 -10.17 20.06
CA ASP A 10 -1.87 -10.09 20.81
C ASP A 10 -1.18 -8.73 20.53
N ARG A 11 -1.33 -7.79 21.45
CA ARG A 11 -0.78 -6.43 21.33
C ARG A 11 0.72 -6.35 21.52
N LYS A 12 1.39 -7.44 21.93
CA LYS A 12 2.86 -7.52 21.94
C LYS A 12 3.38 -7.77 20.51
N LYS A 13 2.63 -8.51 19.71
CA LYS A 13 2.99 -8.88 18.32
C LYS A 13 2.37 -7.96 17.28
N HIS A 14 1.12 -7.57 17.47
CA HIS A 14 0.29 -6.91 16.45
C HIS A 14 -0.12 -5.49 16.82
N ILE A 15 -0.38 -4.69 15.78
CA ILE A 15 -1.06 -3.39 15.91
C ILE A 15 -2.48 -3.49 15.34
N SER A 16 -3.27 -2.44 15.56
CA SER A 16 -4.61 -2.31 14.98
C SER A 16 -4.52 -1.70 13.58
N TYR A 17 -5.53 -1.97 12.75
CA TYR A 17 -5.86 -1.09 11.63
C TYR A 17 -6.09 0.35 12.12
N SER A 18 -5.96 1.31 11.22
CA SER A 18 -6.09 2.74 11.49
C SER A 18 -7.55 3.16 11.68
N ARG A 19 -7.76 4.23 12.46
CA ARG A 19 -9.09 4.85 12.62
C ARG A 19 -9.68 5.32 11.28
N ARG A 20 -8.81 5.71 10.35
CA ARG A 20 -9.19 6.11 9.00
C ARG A 20 -9.75 4.92 8.22
N ALA A 21 -9.05 3.78 8.25
CA ALA A 21 -9.53 2.56 7.61
C ALA A 21 -10.91 2.16 8.14
N GLU A 22 -11.08 2.13 9.46
CA GLU A 22 -12.39 1.89 10.09
C GLU A 22 -13.46 2.86 9.61
N LYS A 23 -13.20 4.17 9.69
CA LYS A 23 -14.15 5.20 9.26
C LYS A 23 -14.59 4.98 7.81
N LYS A 24 -13.64 4.79 6.90
CA LYS A 24 -13.91 4.67 5.46
C LYS A 24 -14.62 3.39 5.07
N LEU A 25 -14.28 2.26 5.69
CA LEU A 25 -14.97 1.00 5.47
C LEU A 25 -16.39 1.02 6.02
N ARG A 26 -16.60 1.61 7.21
CA ARG A 26 -17.94 1.76 7.80
C ARG A 26 -18.82 2.73 7.01
N GLU A 27 -18.27 3.85 6.52
CA GLU A 27 -18.95 4.75 5.58
C GLU A 27 -19.40 3.97 4.33
N ARG A 28 -18.52 3.18 3.72
CA ARG A 28 -18.84 2.36 2.55
C ARG A 28 -19.91 1.30 2.83
N LEU A 29 -19.87 0.64 3.98
CA LEU A 29 -20.91 -0.31 4.39
C LEU A 29 -22.27 0.39 4.56
N ALA A 30 -22.31 1.56 5.19
CA ALA A 30 -23.54 2.33 5.36
C ALA A 30 -24.12 2.81 4.02
N GLU A 31 -23.27 3.20 3.07
CA GLU A 31 -23.67 3.57 1.71
C GLU A 31 -24.36 2.40 0.97
N ARG A 32 -23.95 1.15 1.21
CA ARG A 32 -24.43 -0.02 0.47
C ARG A 32 -25.59 -0.76 1.13
N TYR A 33 -25.59 -0.84 2.45
CA TYR A 33 -26.52 -1.68 3.23
C TYR A 33 -27.36 -0.87 4.23
N GLY A 34 -27.15 0.44 4.31
CA GLY A 34 -27.77 1.27 5.35
C GLY A 34 -27.11 1.13 6.72
N ARG A 35 -27.44 2.04 7.64
CA ARG A 35 -26.82 2.10 8.97
C ARG A 35 -27.20 0.94 9.89
N GLU A 36 -28.39 0.35 9.68
CA GLU A 36 -28.89 -0.76 10.49
C GLU A 36 -28.06 -2.03 10.27
N GLU A 37 -27.85 -2.42 9.01
CA GLU A 37 -27.07 -3.61 8.66
C GLU A 37 -25.54 -3.39 8.75
N GLN A 38 -25.07 -2.15 8.59
CA GLN A 38 -23.65 -1.78 8.64
C GLN A 38 -22.93 -2.37 9.86
N GLN A 39 -23.55 -2.32 11.04
CA GLN A 39 -22.91 -2.74 12.28
C GLN A 39 -22.69 -4.27 12.32
N ALA A 40 -23.65 -5.04 11.83
CA ALA A 40 -23.54 -6.50 11.79
C ALA A 40 -22.42 -6.94 10.83
N ILE A 41 -22.37 -6.35 9.63
CA ILE A 41 -21.33 -6.64 8.63
C ILE A 41 -19.95 -6.19 9.14
N TRP A 42 -19.87 -5.04 9.80
CA TRP A 42 -18.61 -4.57 10.40
C TRP A 42 -18.12 -5.48 11.51
N ASN A 43 -18.99 -5.97 12.39
CA ASN A 43 -18.61 -6.93 13.44
C ASN A 43 -18.08 -8.23 12.83
N LYS A 44 -18.68 -8.71 11.73
CA LYS A 44 -18.16 -9.85 10.97
C LYS A 44 -16.78 -9.56 10.38
N ALA A 45 -16.57 -8.37 9.79
CA ALA A 45 -15.27 -7.96 9.27
C ALA A 45 -14.20 -7.91 10.38
N VAL A 46 -14.55 -7.38 11.57
CA VAL A 46 -13.65 -7.36 12.72
C VAL A 46 -13.29 -8.78 13.18
N SER A 47 -14.27 -9.69 13.25
CA SER A 47 -14.01 -11.09 13.62
C SER A 47 -13.10 -11.81 12.62
N VAL A 48 -13.30 -11.59 11.31
CA VAL A 48 -12.40 -12.12 10.26
C VAL A 48 -11.00 -11.48 10.37
N TYR A 49 -10.92 -10.18 10.64
CA TYR A 49 -9.64 -9.52 10.86
C TYR A 49 -8.89 -10.09 12.06
N GLU A 50 -9.58 -10.36 13.18
CA GLU A 50 -8.96 -10.97 14.36
C GLU A 50 -8.42 -12.37 14.07
N SER A 51 -9.14 -13.19 13.29
CA SER A 51 -8.66 -14.52 12.90
C SER A 51 -7.43 -14.45 11.99
N TYR A 52 -7.36 -13.46 11.08
CA TYR A 52 -6.18 -13.23 10.26
C TYR A 52 -4.92 -12.95 11.09
N LEU A 53 -5.06 -12.37 12.28
CA LEU A 53 -3.91 -12.04 13.13
C LEU A 53 -3.39 -13.22 13.95
N THR A 54 -4.15 -14.31 14.10
CA THR A 54 -3.71 -15.49 14.85
C THR A 54 -2.42 -16.07 14.28
N ASP A 55 -2.37 -16.25 12.96
CA ASP A 55 -1.24 -16.85 12.25
C ASP A 55 -0.36 -15.84 11.52
N LEU A 56 -0.69 -14.53 11.60
CA LEU A 56 0.08 -13.50 10.91
C LEU A 56 1.53 -13.46 11.43
N PRO A 57 2.55 -13.59 10.57
CA PRO A 57 3.94 -13.49 11.00
C PRO A 57 4.26 -12.13 11.65
N TYR A 58 5.21 -12.12 12.58
CA TYR A 58 5.67 -10.87 13.17
C TYR A 58 6.48 -10.06 12.16
N ILE A 59 6.08 -8.80 11.94
CA ILE A 59 6.70 -7.86 11.00
C ILE A 59 7.25 -6.60 11.68
N GLY A 60 7.51 -6.64 12.99
CA GLY A 60 8.03 -5.48 13.75
C GLY A 60 7.00 -4.64 14.49
N GLY A 61 5.70 -4.91 14.32
CA GLY A 61 4.62 -4.24 15.05
C GLY A 61 4.75 -2.70 15.01
N LYS A 62 4.67 -2.04 16.17
CA LYS A 62 4.80 -0.56 16.28
C LYS A 62 6.18 -0.02 15.89
N LYS A 63 7.24 -0.85 15.90
CA LYS A 63 8.60 -0.42 15.57
C LYS A 63 8.79 -0.31 14.05
N ASN A 64 7.97 -1.01 13.26
CA ASN A 64 8.03 -0.95 11.81
C ASN A 64 7.18 0.22 11.30
N PRO A 65 7.79 1.24 10.66
CA PRO A 65 7.07 2.42 10.15
C PRO A 65 6.08 2.10 9.03
N MET A 66 6.22 0.96 8.36
CA MET A 66 5.30 0.49 7.31
C MET A 66 4.26 -0.51 7.81
N ALA A 67 4.26 -0.87 9.10
CA ALA A 67 3.36 -1.90 9.62
C ALA A 67 1.89 -1.59 9.33
N SER A 68 1.46 -0.34 9.51
CA SER A 68 0.07 0.07 9.30
C SER A 68 -0.45 -0.27 7.91
N GLN A 69 0.40 -0.26 6.87
CA GLN A 69 0.00 -0.64 5.51
C GLN A 69 -0.47 -2.09 5.43
N LEU A 70 0.17 -3.01 6.16
CA LEU A 70 -0.30 -4.39 6.25
C LEU A 70 -1.65 -4.45 6.96
N TYR A 71 -1.76 -3.91 8.17
CA TYR A 71 -2.99 -4.04 8.97
C TYR A 71 -4.19 -3.34 8.32
N ASP A 72 -4.00 -2.19 7.68
CA ASP A 72 -5.05 -1.52 6.91
C ASP A 72 -5.45 -2.35 5.67
N SER A 73 -4.51 -3.09 5.09
CA SER A 73 -4.81 -4.03 4.01
C SER A 73 -5.60 -5.25 4.48
N LEU A 74 -5.23 -5.81 5.64
CA LEU A 74 -5.92 -6.97 6.22
C LEU A 74 -7.37 -6.63 6.58
N ILE A 75 -7.67 -5.44 7.10
CA ILE A 75 -9.05 -5.04 7.36
C ILE A 75 -9.84 -4.80 6.06
N CYS A 76 -9.19 -4.38 4.96
CA CYS A 76 -9.83 -4.32 3.65
C CYS A 76 -10.19 -5.73 3.14
N PHE A 77 -9.31 -6.71 3.31
CA PHE A 77 -9.60 -8.11 2.99
C PHE A 77 -10.70 -8.69 3.88
N ALA A 78 -10.68 -8.40 5.17
CA ALA A 78 -11.72 -8.85 6.09
C ALA A 78 -13.08 -8.19 5.80
N TYR A 79 -13.08 -6.93 5.39
CA TYR A 79 -14.25 -6.24 4.84
C TYR A 79 -14.79 -7.00 3.63
N TRP A 80 -13.93 -7.33 2.65
CA TRP A 80 -14.32 -8.09 1.47
C TRP A 80 -14.95 -9.43 1.86
N GLU A 81 -14.37 -10.13 2.83
CA GLU A 81 -14.91 -11.41 3.31
C GLU A 81 -16.27 -11.28 3.98
N ALA A 82 -16.45 -10.22 4.76
CA ALA A 82 -17.68 -10.00 5.49
C ALA A 82 -18.89 -9.68 4.61
N LEU A 83 -18.68 -9.12 3.41
CA LEU A 83 -19.74 -8.67 2.51
C LEU A 83 -20.77 -9.79 2.22
N PRO A 84 -22.08 -9.53 2.42
CA PRO A 84 -23.14 -10.44 1.98
C PRO A 84 -23.12 -10.66 0.46
N VAL A 85 -22.91 -9.58 -0.30
CA VAL A 85 -22.74 -9.61 -1.75
C VAL A 85 -21.40 -8.97 -2.10
N LYS A 86 -20.51 -9.78 -2.68
CA LYS A 86 -19.16 -9.33 -3.09
C LYS A 86 -19.27 -8.20 -4.12
N GLU A 87 -18.38 -7.22 -3.99
CA GLU A 87 -18.23 -6.17 -5.00
C GLU A 87 -17.51 -6.72 -6.23
N SER A 88 -17.55 -5.99 -7.34
CA SER A 88 -16.51 -6.16 -8.35
C SER A 88 -15.14 -5.73 -7.80
N VAL A 89 -14.05 -6.26 -8.35
CA VAL A 89 -12.69 -5.85 -7.93
C VAL A 89 -12.46 -4.35 -8.19
N GLY A 90 -13.11 -3.78 -9.22
CA GLY A 90 -13.06 -2.34 -9.52
C GLY A 90 -13.72 -1.48 -8.44
N GLU A 91 -14.89 -1.88 -7.93
CA GLU A 91 -15.54 -1.20 -6.80
C GLU A 91 -14.74 -1.35 -5.50
N PHE A 92 -14.19 -2.54 -5.26
CA PHE A 92 -13.30 -2.77 -4.12
C PHE A 92 -12.08 -1.85 -4.18
N LYS A 93 -11.51 -1.63 -5.36
CA LYS A 93 -10.42 -0.65 -5.56
C LYS A 93 -10.83 0.75 -5.09
N LEU A 94 -12.04 1.23 -5.42
CA LEU A 94 -12.50 2.54 -4.96
C LEU A 94 -12.58 2.61 -3.42
N THR A 95 -12.99 1.51 -2.79
CA THR A 95 -12.99 1.38 -1.32
C THR A 95 -11.58 1.44 -0.75
N VAL A 96 -10.63 0.69 -1.33
CA VAL A 96 -9.21 0.72 -0.96
C VAL A 96 -8.62 2.11 -1.13
N ASP A 97 -8.87 2.78 -2.26
CA ASP A 97 -8.39 4.14 -2.52
C ASP A 97 -8.87 5.11 -1.43
N ARG A 98 -10.13 4.99 -0.98
CA ARG A 98 -10.66 5.80 0.14
C ARG A 98 -9.92 5.52 1.44
N VAL A 99 -9.61 4.25 1.74
CA VAL A 99 -8.89 3.85 2.96
C VAL A 99 -7.48 4.43 2.99
N PHE A 100 -6.74 4.35 1.89
CA PHE A 100 -5.34 4.76 1.84
C PHE A 100 -5.15 6.24 1.49
N PHE A 101 -6.07 6.85 0.74
CA PHE A 101 -5.90 8.19 0.12
C PHE A 101 -7.11 9.12 0.29
N GLY A 102 -8.16 8.73 1.00
CA GLY A 102 -9.34 9.56 1.23
C GLY A 102 -9.05 10.83 2.04
N GLN A 103 -8.91 11.95 1.34
CA GLN A 103 -9.02 13.37 1.74
C GLN A 103 -7.92 14.07 2.57
N ASP A 104 -6.79 13.44 2.87
CA ASP A 104 -5.70 14.13 3.61
C ASP A 104 -4.37 14.26 2.83
N ILE A 105 -4.39 14.23 1.48
CA ILE A 105 -3.18 14.53 0.72
C ILE A 105 -3.02 16.04 0.61
N LYS A 106 -2.22 16.62 1.51
CA LYS A 106 -1.77 18.00 1.40
C LYS A 106 -1.02 18.16 0.09
N THR A 107 -1.47 19.09 -0.76
CA THR A 107 -0.72 19.51 -1.94
C THR A 107 0.58 20.16 -1.48
N PHE A 108 1.73 19.65 -1.94
CA PHE A 108 3.02 20.21 -1.57
C PHE A 108 3.29 21.52 -2.31
N PRO A 109 3.96 22.51 -1.68
CA PRO A 109 4.35 23.75 -2.34
C PRO A 109 5.21 23.48 -3.59
N ARG A 110 5.11 24.35 -4.60
CA ARG A 110 5.82 24.23 -5.89
C ARG A 110 7.35 24.07 -5.78
N TRP A 111 7.96 24.53 -4.67
CA TRP A 111 9.39 24.42 -4.40
C TRP A 111 9.80 23.09 -3.73
N PHE A 112 8.85 22.34 -3.13
CA PHE A 112 9.06 20.97 -2.69
C PHE A 112 8.88 20.07 -3.90
N SER A 113 9.89 20.09 -4.78
CA SER A 113 9.75 19.60 -6.14
C SER A 113 10.68 18.43 -6.38
N VAL A 114 10.10 17.35 -6.90
CA VAL A 114 10.79 16.25 -7.59
C VAL A 114 11.64 16.74 -8.78
N GLN A 115 11.59 18.03 -9.14
CA GLN A 115 12.45 18.67 -10.14
C GLN A 115 13.86 18.98 -9.63
N ASN A 116 14.05 19.20 -8.32
CA ASN A 116 15.37 19.52 -7.79
C ASN A 116 16.14 18.23 -7.49
N GLN A 117 16.88 17.74 -8.48
CA GLN A 117 17.60 16.48 -8.36
C GLN A 117 18.61 16.45 -7.20
N LYS A 118 19.27 17.57 -6.86
CA LYS A 118 20.19 17.62 -5.71
C LYS A 118 19.44 17.44 -4.38
N LEU A 119 18.27 18.05 -4.24
CA LEU A 119 17.41 17.86 -3.07
C LEU A 119 16.88 16.42 -3.00
N LEU A 120 16.49 15.85 -4.14
CA LEU A 120 16.11 14.44 -4.22
C LEU A 120 17.24 13.50 -3.84
N ASP A 121 18.49 13.81 -4.20
CA ASP A 121 19.65 12.99 -3.84
C ASP A 121 19.88 13.00 -2.31
N ILE A 122 19.75 14.17 -1.67
CA ILE A 122 19.79 14.29 -0.20
C ILE A 122 18.63 13.51 0.43
N ALA A 123 17.41 13.69 -0.07
CA ALA A 123 16.25 12.95 0.41
C ALA A 123 16.40 11.44 0.23
N ALA A 124 16.95 11.00 -0.90
CA ALA A 124 17.22 9.59 -1.20
C ALA A 124 18.16 8.97 -0.18
N PHE A 125 19.24 9.68 0.13
CA PHE A 125 20.20 9.26 1.15
C PHE A 125 19.54 9.16 2.53
N LEU A 126 18.81 10.20 2.95
CA LEU A 126 18.13 10.22 4.25
C LEU A 126 17.06 9.11 4.37
N VAL A 127 16.23 8.94 3.35
CA VAL A 127 15.21 7.87 3.31
C VAL A 127 15.86 6.50 3.28
N GLY A 128 16.94 6.32 2.51
CA GLY A 128 17.69 5.06 2.46
C GLY A 128 18.32 4.71 3.81
N ALA A 129 18.97 5.66 4.47
CA ALA A 129 19.54 5.47 5.81
C ALA A 129 18.46 5.19 6.86
N PHE A 130 17.34 5.92 6.80
CA PHE A 130 16.19 5.69 7.67
C PHE A 130 15.59 4.29 7.46
N ALA A 131 15.37 3.88 6.21
CA ALA A 131 14.87 2.55 5.88
C ALA A 131 15.83 1.45 6.33
N GLU A 132 17.13 1.67 6.19
CA GLU A 132 18.14 0.72 6.65
C GLU A 132 18.06 0.50 8.17
N TYR A 133 18.06 1.61 8.93
CA TYR A 133 18.03 1.57 10.39
C TYR A 133 16.70 1.08 10.95
N THR A 134 15.57 1.45 10.34
CA THR A 134 14.25 1.16 10.90
C THR A 134 13.61 -0.10 10.34
N MET A 135 14.05 -0.62 9.19
CA MET A 135 13.41 -1.77 8.54
C MET A 135 14.39 -2.80 8.00
N ASN A 136 15.26 -2.42 7.05
CA ASN A 136 15.99 -3.40 6.25
C ASN A 136 16.93 -4.26 7.11
N ARG A 137 17.58 -3.69 8.13
CA ARG A 137 18.44 -4.46 9.05
C ARG A 137 17.66 -5.55 9.81
N HIS A 138 16.42 -5.26 10.21
CA HIS A 138 15.58 -6.18 10.98
C HIS A 138 15.01 -7.29 10.10
N VAL A 139 14.69 -6.98 8.84
CA VAL A 139 14.31 -8.02 7.86
C VAL A 139 15.52 -8.89 7.49
N ARG A 140 16.70 -8.28 7.33
CA ARG A 140 17.94 -8.99 6.99
C ARG A 140 18.46 -9.88 8.12
N SER A 141 18.27 -9.49 9.38
CA SER A 141 18.60 -10.32 10.54
C SER A 141 17.59 -11.46 10.76
N GLY A 142 16.47 -11.47 10.03
CA GLY A 142 15.36 -12.42 10.22
C GLY A 142 14.49 -12.12 11.44
N GLU A 143 14.72 -11.00 12.14
CA GLU A 143 13.90 -10.58 13.29
C GLU A 143 12.45 -10.32 12.84
N TRP A 144 12.30 -9.68 11.69
CA TRP A 144 11.01 -9.45 11.05
C TRP A 144 10.91 -10.42 9.86
N ASN A 145 9.75 -11.08 9.72
CA ASN A 145 9.47 -12.03 8.62
C ASN A 145 9.51 -11.30 7.25
N ASN A 146 8.76 -11.75 6.22
CA ASN A 146 8.77 -11.10 4.90
C ASN A 146 8.12 -9.69 4.86
N ALA A 147 8.41 -8.83 5.84
CA ALA A 147 8.17 -7.40 5.83
C ALA A 147 8.98 -6.73 4.72
N TRP A 148 8.54 -5.54 4.31
CA TRP A 148 9.21 -4.80 3.24
C TRP A 148 10.64 -4.41 3.61
N LYS A 149 11.53 -4.58 2.65
CA LYS A 149 12.76 -3.80 2.55
C LYS A 149 12.55 -2.71 1.51
N LEU A 150 13.03 -1.50 1.82
CA LEU A 150 13.05 -0.39 0.88
C LEU A 150 14.48 -0.13 0.45
N LEU A 151 14.74 -0.31 -0.85
CA LEU A 151 16.01 0.04 -1.47
C LEU A 151 15.82 1.30 -2.30
N VAL A 152 16.53 2.36 -1.95
CA VAL A 152 16.50 3.63 -2.67
C VAL A 152 17.70 3.68 -3.60
N ASN A 153 17.46 3.87 -4.90
CA ASN A 153 18.49 3.88 -5.95
C ASN A 153 19.49 2.68 -5.87
N PRO A 154 19.03 1.41 -5.79
CA PRO A 154 19.91 0.26 -5.54
C PRO A 154 20.92 -0.08 -6.64
N LYS A 155 20.83 0.55 -7.80
CA LYS A 155 21.76 0.39 -8.93
C LYS A 155 22.39 1.76 -9.27
N LYS A 156 22.39 2.12 -10.55
CA LYS A 156 22.72 3.46 -11.00
C LYS A 156 21.57 4.40 -10.63
N ARG A 157 21.95 5.51 -10.02
CA ARG A 157 21.06 6.65 -9.79
C ARG A 157 20.38 7.04 -11.10
N PRO A 158 19.04 7.24 -11.11
CA PRO A 158 18.37 7.76 -12.29
C PRO A 158 18.86 9.18 -12.61
N LYS A 159 18.76 9.58 -13.88
CA LYS A 159 19.11 10.96 -14.28
C LYS A 159 18.13 11.98 -13.68
N GLU A 160 16.86 11.59 -13.62
CA GLU A 160 15.75 12.37 -13.10
C GLU A 160 14.91 11.50 -12.15
N GLY A 161 14.44 12.09 -11.05
CA GLY A 161 13.56 11.45 -10.08
C GLY A 161 14.30 10.56 -9.07
N LEU A 162 13.55 9.59 -8.52
CA LEU A 162 13.98 8.65 -7.48
C LEU A 162 13.52 7.24 -7.83
N ARG A 163 14.38 6.23 -7.69
CA ARG A 163 13.98 4.83 -7.77
C ARG A 163 13.81 4.24 -6.38
N ALA A 164 12.61 3.73 -6.08
CA ALA A 164 12.26 3.06 -4.84
C ALA A 164 11.85 1.60 -5.13
N VAL A 165 12.70 0.66 -4.72
CA VAL A 165 12.45 -0.78 -4.88
C VAL A 165 12.01 -1.38 -3.56
N LEU A 166 10.78 -1.88 -3.51
CA LEU A 166 10.25 -2.63 -2.38
C LEU A 166 10.48 -4.12 -2.61
N VAL A 167 11.25 -4.76 -1.74
CA VAL A 167 11.56 -6.19 -1.78
C VAL A 167 10.88 -6.88 -0.61
N GLY A 168 10.19 -7.99 -0.89
CA GLY A 168 9.26 -8.60 0.06
C GLY A 168 7.93 -7.83 0.11
N CYS A 169 6.83 -8.53 0.38
CA CYS A 169 5.53 -7.89 0.52
C CYS A 169 4.62 -8.76 1.42
N PRO A 170 4.45 -8.41 2.70
CA PRO A 170 3.62 -9.20 3.60
C PRO A 170 2.14 -9.17 3.20
N ILE A 171 1.68 -8.14 2.47
CA ILE A 171 0.31 -8.11 1.92
C ILE A 171 0.14 -9.18 0.83
N TYR A 172 1.11 -9.31 -0.06
CA TYR A 172 1.06 -10.31 -1.14
C TYR A 172 1.14 -11.72 -0.58
N ASP A 173 2.05 -11.97 0.37
CA ASP A 173 2.18 -13.27 1.02
C ASP A 173 0.91 -13.66 1.76
N PHE A 174 0.31 -12.70 2.48
CA PHE A 174 -0.98 -12.90 3.13
C PHE A 174 -2.05 -13.23 2.08
N ALA A 175 -2.19 -12.42 1.03
CA ALA A 175 -3.18 -12.65 -0.01
C ALA A 175 -3.00 -14.00 -0.71
N LYS A 176 -1.75 -14.48 -0.86
CA LYS A 176 -1.45 -15.81 -1.37
C LYS A 176 -1.87 -16.92 -0.41
N ALA A 177 -1.60 -16.77 0.88
CA ALA A 177 -1.95 -17.76 1.89
C ALA A 177 -3.47 -17.89 2.14
N HIS A 178 -4.24 -16.87 1.76
CA HIS A 178 -5.68 -16.79 1.99
C HIS A 178 -6.52 -16.79 0.69
N ASP A 179 -5.93 -17.15 -0.47
CA ASP A 179 -6.62 -17.18 -1.77
C ASP A 179 -7.24 -15.84 -2.25
N LEU A 180 -6.63 -14.72 -1.83
CA LEU A 180 -7.06 -13.34 -2.13
C LEU A 180 -6.19 -12.65 -3.19
N LEU A 181 -5.32 -13.38 -3.90
CA LEU A 181 -4.41 -12.79 -4.90
C LEU A 181 -5.15 -12.00 -5.99
N PHE A 182 -6.38 -12.38 -6.32
CA PHE A 182 -7.20 -11.68 -7.32
C PHE A 182 -7.56 -10.23 -6.90
N LEU A 183 -7.48 -9.90 -5.61
CA LEU A 183 -7.67 -8.53 -5.08
C LEU A 183 -6.38 -7.69 -5.09
N MET A 184 -5.22 -8.32 -5.24
CA MET A 184 -3.92 -7.61 -5.19
C MET A 184 -3.78 -6.48 -6.22
N PRO A 185 -4.33 -6.56 -7.46
CA PRO A 185 -4.33 -5.43 -8.37
C PRO A 185 -5.00 -4.18 -7.78
N ALA A 186 -6.12 -4.32 -7.07
CA ALA A 186 -6.79 -3.21 -6.39
C ALA A 186 -5.93 -2.62 -5.26
N MET A 187 -5.29 -3.48 -4.47
CA MET A 187 -4.40 -3.07 -3.36
C MET A 187 -3.16 -2.33 -3.85
N CYS A 188 -2.59 -2.75 -4.98
CA CYS A 188 -1.33 -2.20 -5.46
C CYS A 188 -1.48 -0.92 -6.29
N ASN A 189 -2.66 -0.61 -6.84
CA ASN A 189 -2.82 0.47 -7.84
C ASN A 189 -3.05 1.87 -7.26
N GLY A 190 -3.14 2.03 -5.94
CA GLY A 190 -3.51 3.30 -5.33
C GLY A 190 -2.46 4.41 -5.43
N ASP A 191 -1.20 4.05 -5.65
CA ASP A 191 -0.10 4.99 -5.92
C ASP A 191 -0.32 5.82 -7.19
N TYR A 192 -0.86 5.22 -8.26
CA TYR A 192 -1.20 5.96 -9.48
C TYR A 192 -2.24 7.07 -9.25
N GLY A 193 -3.14 6.89 -8.29
CA GLY A 193 -4.14 7.91 -7.95
C GLY A 193 -3.61 8.98 -6.99
N SER A 194 -2.56 8.69 -6.22
CA SER A 194 -2.09 9.56 -5.14
C SER A 194 -0.88 10.40 -5.50
N MET A 195 0.05 9.87 -6.30
CA MET A 195 1.27 10.58 -6.71
C MET A 195 1.00 11.92 -7.41
N PRO A 196 -0.01 12.06 -8.30
CA PRO A 196 -0.27 13.34 -8.96
C PRO A 196 -0.56 14.50 -8.00
N HIS A 197 -1.15 14.23 -6.83
CA HIS A 197 -1.39 15.24 -5.79
C HIS A 197 -0.09 15.78 -5.15
N LEU A 198 1.02 15.05 -5.33
CA LEU A 198 2.37 15.42 -4.90
C LEU A 198 3.20 16.03 -6.04
N ARG A 199 2.59 16.36 -7.20
CA ARG A 199 3.29 16.77 -8.43
C ARG A 199 4.35 15.76 -8.87
N ALA A 200 4.08 14.50 -8.63
CA ALA A 200 4.91 13.37 -9.01
C ALA A 200 4.05 12.34 -9.74
N ASP A 201 4.70 11.42 -10.42
CA ASP A 201 4.06 10.19 -10.87
C ASP A 201 4.98 8.99 -10.62
N THR A 202 4.41 7.80 -10.70
CA THR A 202 5.15 6.54 -10.56
C THR A 202 5.15 5.79 -11.89
N ILE A 203 6.33 5.60 -12.46
CA ILE A 203 6.52 4.62 -13.53
C ILE A 203 6.82 3.30 -12.84
N ARG A 204 5.88 2.36 -12.87
CA ARG A 204 6.00 1.07 -12.18
C ARG A 204 5.78 -0.12 -13.12
N PRO A 205 6.85 -0.60 -13.78
CA PRO A 205 6.75 -1.76 -14.66
C PRO A 205 6.67 -3.09 -13.90
N LYS A 206 7.32 -3.17 -12.74
CA LYS A 206 7.42 -4.40 -11.93
C LYS A 206 6.66 -4.21 -10.64
N THR A 207 5.75 -5.13 -10.37
CA THR A 207 4.97 -5.19 -9.12
C THR A 207 4.63 -6.62 -8.78
N VAL A 208 4.59 -6.93 -7.48
CA VAL A 208 4.30 -8.29 -6.99
C VAL A 208 2.92 -8.78 -7.42
N SER A 209 1.94 -7.89 -7.55
CA SER A 209 0.59 -8.25 -8.03
C SER A 209 0.57 -8.73 -9.49
N ARG A 210 1.64 -8.48 -10.25
CA ARG A 210 1.83 -8.94 -11.63
C ARG A 210 2.84 -10.08 -11.74
N GLY A 211 3.18 -10.73 -10.62
CA GLY A 211 4.07 -11.90 -10.58
C GLY A 211 5.57 -11.56 -10.55
N TYR A 212 5.94 -10.29 -10.39
CA TYR A 212 7.35 -9.92 -10.20
C TYR A 212 7.82 -10.15 -8.76
N ARG A 213 9.14 -10.30 -8.57
CA ARG A 213 9.73 -10.52 -7.23
C ARG A 213 9.74 -9.27 -6.33
N CYS A 214 9.52 -8.08 -6.89
CA CYS A 214 9.56 -6.81 -6.18
C CYS A 214 8.63 -5.78 -6.85
N CYS A 215 8.37 -4.68 -6.13
CA CYS A 215 7.77 -3.49 -6.70
C CYS A 215 8.87 -2.46 -7.01
N ASP A 216 9.06 -2.13 -8.28
CA ASP A 216 10.11 -1.24 -8.77
C ASP A 216 9.48 0.08 -9.22
N ASN A 217 9.52 1.08 -8.35
CA ASN A 217 8.85 2.37 -8.56
C ASN A 217 9.88 3.41 -8.97
N TYR A 218 9.66 4.06 -10.11
CA TYR A 218 10.39 5.27 -10.49
C TYR A 218 9.48 6.46 -10.24
N ILE A 219 9.77 7.21 -9.18
CA ILE A 219 9.05 8.42 -8.81
C ILE A 219 9.69 9.56 -9.60
N VAL A 220 8.93 10.12 -10.54
CA VAL A 220 9.36 11.18 -11.45
C VAL A 220 8.47 12.41 -11.30
N ASN A 221 8.92 13.55 -11.81
CA ASN A 221 8.03 14.70 -11.97
C ASN A 221 6.98 14.38 -13.05
N ASN A 222 5.70 14.63 -12.76
CA ASN A 222 4.62 14.41 -13.71
C ASN A 222 4.57 15.45 -14.86
N GLU A 223 5.44 16.45 -14.83
CA GLU A 223 5.70 17.40 -15.92
C GLU A 223 7.03 17.11 -16.68
N SER A 224 7.65 15.94 -16.46
CA SER A 224 8.94 15.59 -17.07
C SER A 224 8.82 14.86 -18.40
N ALA A 225 9.81 15.05 -19.28
CA ALA A 225 9.92 14.27 -20.52
C ALA A 225 10.09 12.76 -20.28
N VAL A 226 10.62 12.36 -19.11
CA VAL A 226 10.70 10.95 -18.72
C VAL A 226 9.31 10.37 -18.48
N TYR A 227 8.42 11.12 -17.84
CA TYR A 227 7.03 10.70 -17.63
C TYR A 227 6.29 10.52 -18.98
N ASP A 228 6.42 11.49 -19.89
CA ASP A 228 5.78 11.44 -21.22
C ASP A 228 6.20 10.22 -22.04
N LYS A 229 7.45 9.76 -21.87
CA LYS A 229 8.00 8.59 -22.56
C LYS A 229 7.42 7.26 -22.08
N TYR A 230 6.91 7.22 -20.84
CA TYR A 230 6.42 6.01 -20.19
C TYR A 230 5.00 6.17 -19.68
N PRO A 231 4.03 6.43 -20.58
CA PRO A 231 2.67 6.73 -20.20
C PRO A 231 2.02 5.58 -19.44
N VAL A 232 1.13 5.92 -18.51
CA VAL A 232 0.34 4.94 -17.77
C VAL A 232 -0.67 4.29 -18.72
N LYS A 233 -0.66 2.96 -18.77
CA LYS A 233 -1.57 2.11 -19.53
C LYS A 233 -2.60 1.48 -18.61
N ARG A 234 -3.69 0.98 -19.21
CA ARG A 234 -4.77 0.29 -18.50
C ARG A 234 -4.93 -1.13 -19.04
N ASP A 235 -5.05 -2.11 -18.16
CA ASP A 235 -5.33 -3.50 -18.55
C ASP A 235 -6.84 -3.75 -18.76
N LYS A 236 -7.18 -4.97 -19.18
CA LYS A 236 -8.57 -5.39 -19.43
C LYS A 236 -9.49 -5.31 -18.21
N ASN A 237 -8.93 -5.31 -17.00
CA ASN A 237 -9.66 -5.23 -15.74
C ASN A 237 -9.68 -3.80 -15.17
N GLY A 238 -9.12 -2.83 -15.90
CA GLY A 238 -9.10 -1.44 -15.51
C GLY A 238 -7.91 -1.03 -14.63
N PHE A 239 -6.94 -1.91 -14.37
CA PHE A 239 -5.77 -1.59 -13.55
C PHE A 239 -4.67 -0.91 -14.36
N LEU A 240 -4.03 0.06 -13.72
CA LEU A 240 -2.98 0.88 -14.29
C LEU A 240 -1.61 0.19 -14.19
N TYR A 241 -0.79 0.36 -15.21
CA TYR A 241 0.59 -0.14 -15.29
C TYR A 241 1.45 0.70 -16.22
N ASN A 242 2.77 0.57 -16.14
CA ASN A 242 3.70 1.08 -17.15
C ASN A 242 4.47 -0.09 -17.80
N ASP A 243 5.00 0.14 -19.01
CA ASP A 243 5.96 -0.78 -19.62
C ASP A 243 7.35 -0.65 -18.99
N GLU A 244 8.19 -1.67 -19.12
CA GLU A 244 9.55 -1.63 -18.60
C GLU A 244 10.41 -0.60 -19.35
N PRO A 245 10.93 0.44 -18.65
CA PRO A 245 11.73 1.47 -19.27
C PRO A 245 13.09 0.91 -19.70
N ALA A 246 13.46 1.13 -20.96
CA ALA A 246 14.74 0.64 -21.49
C ALA A 246 15.95 1.43 -20.97
N ASP A 247 15.76 2.73 -20.71
CA ASP A 247 16.80 3.68 -20.31
C ASP A 247 16.91 3.94 -18.80
N LEU A 248 15.98 3.38 -17.99
CA LEU A 248 16.01 3.48 -16.52
C LEU A 248 16.52 2.19 -15.84
N LYS A 249 17.12 1.25 -16.58
CA LYS A 249 17.53 -0.09 -16.08
C LYS A 249 18.70 -0.09 -15.11
#